data_AF-A0A7K0EJ26-F1
#
_entry.id   AF-A0A7K0EJ26-F1
#
_cell.length_a   1.000
_cell.length_b   1.000
_cell.length_c   1.000
_cell.angle_alpha   90.00
_cell.angle_beta   90.00
_cell.angle_gamma   90.00
#
_symmetry.space_group_name_H-M   'P 1'
#
loop_
_entity.id
_entity.type
_entity.pdbx_description
1 polymer ?
#
loop_
_entity_poly.entity_id
_entity_poly.type
_entity_poly.pdbx_seq_one_letter_code
_entity_poly.pdbx_strand_id
1 'polypeptide(L)'
;MVTTMKKQGPGFRKKVNLFEYDPNRIAFETAYKSFGRSHRQIARQEFCKIHGIQEHTFRAKLCGVQKTYEREAQWMQLFDPYTQAMA
;
A
#
# COMPACT_ATOMS: atom_id res chain seq x y z
N MET A 1 -26.38 -46.63 -10.53
CA MET A 1 -25.48 -46.01 -9.52
C MET A 1 -25.31 -44.55 -9.90
N VAL A 2 -25.76 -43.65 -9.03
CA VAL A 2 -25.73 -42.20 -9.24
C VAL A 2 -24.37 -41.68 -8.76
N THR A 3 -23.56 -41.09 -9.64
CA THR A 3 -22.32 -40.44 -9.24
C THR A 3 -22.36 -38.96 -9.66
N THR A 4 -23.01 -38.21 -8.78
CA THR A 4 -22.81 -36.81 -8.41
C THR A 4 -21.86 -35.96 -9.27
N MET A 5 -22.47 -34.96 -9.92
CA MET A 5 -21.85 -33.78 -10.50
C MET A 5 -20.92 -33.07 -9.49
N LYS A 6 -19.63 -32.93 -9.82
CA LYS A 6 -18.66 -32.15 -9.04
C LYS A 6 -18.92 -30.66 -9.30
N LYS A 7 -19.68 -30.03 -8.41
CA LYS A 7 -19.92 -28.59 -8.39
C LYS A 7 -18.58 -27.85 -8.30
N GLN A 8 -18.31 -27.04 -9.33
CA GLN A 8 -17.23 -26.08 -9.38
C GLN A 8 -17.41 -25.10 -8.21
N GLY A 9 -16.50 -25.15 -7.23
CA GLY A 9 -16.48 -24.23 -6.10
C GLY A 9 -16.36 -22.77 -6.58
N PRO A 10 -16.78 -21.80 -5.75
CA PRO A 10 -16.95 -20.42 -6.19
C PRO A 10 -15.63 -19.90 -6.72
N GLY A 11 -15.68 -19.40 -7.97
CA GLY A 11 -14.54 -18.82 -8.64
C GLY A 11 -13.78 -17.92 -7.66
N PHE A 12 -12.51 -18.23 -7.49
CA PHE A 12 -11.56 -17.36 -6.83
C PHE A 12 -11.69 -16.01 -7.54
N ARG A 13 -12.51 -15.10 -7.00
CA ARG A 13 -12.50 -13.70 -7.38
C ARG A 13 -11.10 -13.27 -6.98
N LYS A 14 -10.14 -13.42 -7.89
CA LYS A 14 -8.96 -12.56 -7.93
C LYS A 14 -9.58 -11.18 -7.91
N LYS A 15 -9.61 -10.55 -6.74
CA LYS A 15 -9.75 -9.11 -6.63
C LYS A 15 -8.51 -8.60 -7.36
N VAL A 16 -8.61 -8.51 -8.68
CA VAL A 16 -7.69 -7.72 -9.47
C VAL A 16 -7.79 -6.35 -8.82
N ASN A 17 -6.78 -6.00 -8.02
CA ASN A 17 -6.69 -4.66 -7.49
C ASN A 17 -6.75 -3.76 -8.72
N LEU A 18 -7.71 -2.84 -8.74
CA LEU A 18 -8.07 -2.04 -9.91
C LEU A 18 -6.86 -1.26 -10.48
N PHE A 19 -5.78 -1.18 -9.72
CA PHE A 19 -4.48 -0.59 -10.03
C PHE A 19 -3.34 -1.63 -10.01
N GLU A 20 -3.52 -2.74 -10.73
CA GLU A 20 -2.55 -3.86 -10.75
C GLU A 20 -1.16 -3.43 -11.27
N TYR A 21 -1.10 -2.37 -12.08
CA TYR A 21 0.13 -1.78 -12.59
C TYR A 21 0.12 -0.24 -12.48
N ASP A 22 0.17 0.27 -11.26
CA ASP A 22 0.41 1.69 -11.01
C ASP A 22 1.88 1.90 -10.57
N PRO A 23 2.73 2.55 -11.39
CA PRO A 23 4.15 2.71 -11.07
C PRO A 23 4.37 3.54 -9.81
N ASN A 24 3.47 4.50 -9.50
CA ASN A 24 3.55 5.30 -8.28
C ASN A 24 3.25 4.45 -7.04
N ARG A 25 2.25 3.57 -7.13
CA ARG A 25 1.98 2.59 -6.07
C ARG A 25 3.18 1.68 -5.84
N ILE A 26 3.80 1.14 -6.90
CA ILE A 26 4.96 0.24 -6.77
C ILE A 26 6.13 0.99 -6.13
N ALA A 27 6.42 2.21 -6.58
CA ALA A 27 7.45 3.08 -6.01
C ALA A 27 7.18 3.37 -4.52
N PHE A 28 5.94 3.73 -4.19
CA PHE A 28 5.50 4.00 -2.83
C PHE A 28 5.62 2.78 -1.91
N GLU A 29 5.14 1.62 -2.35
CA GLU A 29 5.22 0.36 -1.61
C GLU A 29 6.67 -0.08 -1.41
N THR A 30 7.51 0.09 -2.43
CA THR A 30 8.94 -0.28 -2.39
C THR A 30 9.70 0.61 -1.40
N ALA A 31 9.49 1.93 -1.47
CA ALA A 31 10.09 2.88 -0.54
C ALA A 31 9.62 2.62 0.91
N TYR A 32 8.32 2.42 1.12
CA TYR A 32 7.81 2.11 2.46
C TYR A 32 8.34 0.78 3.02
N LYS A 33 8.53 -0.23 2.16
CA LYS A 33 9.11 -1.52 2.57
C LYS A 33 10.61 -1.48 2.80
N SER A 34 11.36 -0.54 2.23
CA SER A 34 12.79 -0.41 2.51
C SER A 34 13.05 0.05 3.95
N PHE A 35 12.12 0.79 4.56
CA PHE A 35 12.22 1.25 5.93
C PHE A 35 12.17 0.10 6.95
N GLY A 36 12.94 0.24 8.04
CA GLY A 36 12.85 -0.63 9.22
C GLY A 36 11.51 -0.51 9.95
N ARG A 37 11.18 -1.50 10.80
CA ARG A 37 9.86 -1.60 11.45
C ARG A 37 9.46 -0.32 12.22
N SER A 38 10.40 0.27 12.96
CA SER A 38 10.20 1.52 13.71
C SER A 38 10.01 2.72 12.77
N HIS A 39 10.80 2.81 11.71
CA HIS A 39 10.75 3.89 10.73
C HIS A 39 9.46 3.89 9.89
N ARG A 40 8.90 2.72 9.60
CA ARG A 40 7.61 2.59 8.91
C ARG A 40 6.47 3.25 9.68
N GLN A 41 6.46 3.12 11.01
CA GLN A 41 5.43 3.73 11.84
C GLN A 41 5.51 5.26 11.77
N ILE A 42 6.71 5.81 11.83
CA ILE A 42 6.98 7.25 11.73
C ILE A 42 6.58 7.76 10.33
N ALA A 43 7.09 7.13 9.27
CA ALA A 43 6.77 7.47 7.88
C ALA A 43 5.26 7.50 7.65
N ARG A 44 4.52 6.52 8.19
CA ARG A 44 3.06 6.45 8.08
C ARG A 44 2.38 7.61 8.80
N GLN A 45 2.80 7.93 10.03
CA GLN A 45 2.20 9.03 10.81
C GLN A 45 2.45 10.38 10.15
N GLU A 46 3.68 10.64 9.73
CA GLU A 46 4.08 11.88 9.07
C GLU A 46 3.41 12.03 7.70
N PHE A 47 3.34 10.95 6.93
CA PHE A 47 2.59 10.95 5.68
C PHE A 47 1.11 11.31 5.89
N CYS A 48 0.46 10.70 6.89
CA CYS A 48 -0.93 11.01 7.22
C CYS A 48 -1.10 12.48 7.64
N LYS A 49 -0.16 13.02 8.40
CA LYS A 49 -0.16 14.42 8.87
C LYS A 49 0.03 15.42 7.72
N ILE A 50 1.01 15.20 6.85
CA ILE A 50 1.36 16.10 5.74
C ILE A 50 0.30 16.08 4.64
N HIS A 51 -0.21 14.89 4.30
CA HIS A 51 -1.21 14.74 3.24
C HIS A 51 -2.65 14.91 3.76
N GLY A 52 -2.85 15.10 5.07
CA GLY A 52 -4.16 15.25 5.68
C GLY A 52 -5.06 14.02 5.51
N ILE A 53 -4.46 12.82 5.42
CA ILE A 53 -5.20 11.57 5.23
C ILE A 53 -5.22 10.74 6.51
N GLN A 54 -6.19 9.84 6.59
CA GLN A 54 -6.27 8.88 7.68
C GLN A 54 -5.42 7.62 7.39
N GLU A 55 -5.05 6.92 8.45
CA GLU A 55 -4.25 5.70 8.36
C GLU A 55 -4.95 4.59 7.53
N HIS A 56 -6.28 4.53 7.57
CA HIS A 56 -7.03 3.57 6.76
C HIS A 56 -6.86 3.84 5.25
N THR A 57 -6.85 5.12 4.85
CA THR A 57 -6.63 5.58 3.48
C THR A 57 -5.22 5.23 3.04
N PHE A 58 -4.22 5.46 3.91
CA PHE A 58 -2.84 5.07 3.66
C PHE A 58 -2.71 3.57 3.36
N ARG A 59 -3.32 2.72 4.20
CA ARG A 59 -3.32 1.26 3.99
C ARG A 59 -4.03 0.87 2.70
N ALA A 60 -5.13 1.54 2.36
CA ALA A 60 -5.84 1.32 1.10
C ALA A 60 -4.97 1.65 -0.13
N LYS A 61 -4.16 2.71 -0.06
CA LYS A 61 -3.18 3.06 -1.10
C LYS A 61 -2.08 2.03 -1.22
N LEU A 62 -1.53 1.57 -0.09
CA LEU A 62 -0.51 0.51 -0.05
C LEU A 62 -1.03 -0.79 -0.67
N CYS A 63 -2.27 -1.18 -0.35
CA CYS A 63 -2.91 -2.39 -0.89
C CYS A 63 -3.38 -2.25 -2.35
N GLY A 64 -3.27 -1.07 -2.98
CA GLY A 64 -3.75 -0.83 -4.34
C GLY A 64 -5.26 -0.78 -4.48
N VAL A 65 -5.96 -0.49 -3.37
CA VAL A 65 -7.42 -0.26 -3.33
C VAL A 65 -7.74 1.20 -3.68
N GLN A 66 -6.84 2.13 -3.36
CA GLN A 66 -6.94 3.54 -3.73
C GLN A 66 -5.76 3.96 -4.61
N LYS A 67 -5.99 4.99 -5.43
CA LYS A 67 -4.97 5.59 -6.28
C LYS A 67 -3.91 6.31 -5.42
N THR A 68 -2.66 5.99 -5.68
CA THR A 68 -1.50 6.72 -5.15
C THR A 68 -1.12 7.80 -6.14
N TYR A 69 -1.03 9.05 -5.70
CA TYR A 69 -0.60 10.15 -6.56
C TYR A 69 0.92 10.20 -6.66
N GLU A 70 1.43 10.76 -7.74
CA GLU A 70 2.88 10.90 -7.97
C GLU A 70 3.58 11.65 -6.82
N ARG A 71 2.99 12.76 -6.35
CA ARG A 71 3.52 13.55 -5.21
C ARG A 71 3.65 12.71 -3.94
N GLU A 72 2.73 11.76 -3.73
CA GLU A 72 2.75 10.88 -2.55
C GLU A 72 3.84 9.81 -2.66
N ALA A 73 4.00 9.24 -3.85
CA ALA A 73 5.09 8.31 -4.13
C ALA A 73 6.45 8.98 -3.99
N GLN A 74 6.61 10.19 -4.56
CA GLN A 74 7.82 11.00 -4.44
C GLN A 74 8.13 11.36 -2.98
N TRP A 75 7.12 11.77 -2.20
CA TRP A 75 7.33 12.06 -0.77
C TRP A 75 7.84 10.82 -0.04
N MET A 76 7.26 9.65 -0.29
CA MET A 76 7.70 8.40 0.36
C MET A 76 9.10 7.97 -0.07
N GLN A 77 9.51 8.26 -1.30
CA GLN A 77 10.87 7.99 -1.81
C GLN A 77 11.92 8.94 -1.25
N LEU A 78 11.56 10.21 -1.05
CA LEU A 78 12.45 11.24 -0.50
C LEU A 78 12.44 11.27 1.03
N PHE A 79 11.49 10.58 1.67
CA PHE A 79 11.40 10.52 3.12
C PHE A 79 12.61 9.77 3.67
N ASP A 80 13.45 10.50 4.40
CA ASP A 80 14.58 9.93 5.14
C ASP A 80 14.19 9.73 6.60
N PRO A 81 13.96 8.48 7.05
CA PRO A 81 13.61 8.22 8.45
C PRO A 81 14.74 8.51 9.44
N TYR A 82 16.01 8.62 9.00
CA TYR A 82 17.15 8.90 9.86
C TYR A 82 17.27 10.39 10.20
N THR A 83 16.76 11.28 9.34
CA THR A 83 16.71 12.72 9.65
C THR A 83 15.73 13.04 10.79
N GLN A 84 14.68 12.25 10.97
CA GLN A 84 13.74 12.40 12.10
C GLN A 84 14.18 11.69 13.38
N ALA A 85 15.13 10.75 13.31
CA ALA A 85 15.66 10.09 14.51
C ALA A 85 16.56 11.01 15.37
N MET A 86 16.89 12.22 14.88
CA MET A 86 17.73 13.21 15.58
C MET A 86 16.96 14.41 16.16
N ALA A 87 15.62 14.41 16.14
CA ALA A 87 14.81 15.51 16.68
C ALA A 87 14.12 15.12 18.00
#